data_AF-A0A9E6F1D5-F1
#
_entry.id   AF-A0A9E6F1D5-F1
#
_cell.length_a   1.000
_cell.length_b   1.000
_cell.length_c   1.000
_cell.angle_alpha   90.00
_cell.angle_beta   90.00
_cell.angle_gamma   90.00
#
_symmetry.space_group_name_H-M   'P 1'
#
loop_
_entity.id
_entity.type
_entity.pdbx_description
1 polymer ?
#
loop_
_entity_poly.entity_id
_entity_poly.type
_entity_poly.pdbx_seq_one_letter_code
_entity_poly.pdbx_strand_id
1 'polypeptide(L)'
;MKALFLILFFSKVLLLTPEPVTISSEWFEINPQKTFSAITGGANIRIRIPVNDYRIKKIIKEKETFEQLENIFPKESIEAYLYGENNYIAHLSIVGFAVSDFNFKDEGSLHILLRPAFPIPTNVKFNRLKIKSNPEIENVKIYWENCSL
;
A
#
# COMPACT_ATOMS: atom_id res chain seq x y z
N MET A 1 9.58 -16.03 19.41
CA MET A 1 10.59 -16.75 18.59
C MET A 1 10.03 -17.26 17.26
N LYS A 2 8.93 -18.04 17.22
CA LYS A 2 8.34 -18.53 15.94
C LYS A 2 8.01 -17.42 14.93
N ALA A 3 7.43 -16.31 15.38
CA ALA A 3 7.13 -15.16 14.51
C ALA A 3 8.39 -14.52 13.90
N LEU A 4 9.49 -14.43 14.66
CA LEU A 4 10.76 -13.90 14.16
C LEU A 4 11.34 -14.79 13.06
N PHE A 5 11.32 -16.11 13.25
CA PHE A 5 11.71 -17.06 12.19
C PHE A 5 10.80 -16.95 10.96
N LEU A 6 9.48 -16.83 11.16
CA LEU A 6 8.56 -16.63 10.04
C LEU A 6 8.84 -15.32 9.29
N ILE A 7 9.14 -14.23 9.98
CA ILE A 7 9.51 -12.96 9.34
C ILE A 7 10.81 -13.11 8.55
N LEU A 8 11.87 -13.68 9.14
CA LEU A 8 13.17 -13.82 8.48
C LEU A 8 13.11 -14.66 7.19
N PHE A 9 12.26 -15.67 7.14
CA PHE A 9 12.17 -16.59 6.00
C PHE A 9 10.97 -16.31 5.07
N PHE A 10 9.96 -15.58 5.55
CA PHE A 10 8.70 -15.39 4.83
C PHE A 10 8.21 -13.94 4.83
N SER A 11 9.03 -12.92 5.12
CA SER A 11 8.73 -11.52 4.81
C SER A 11 8.63 -11.32 3.30
N LYS A 12 7.59 -11.89 2.69
CA LYS A 12 7.32 -11.85 1.27
C LYS A 12 6.56 -10.57 1.00
N VAL A 13 7.06 -9.79 0.06
CA VAL A 13 6.27 -8.76 -0.61
C VAL A 13 5.67 -9.42 -1.85
N LEU A 14 4.34 -9.39 -1.96
CA LEU A 14 3.61 -9.90 -3.12
C LEU A 14 3.19 -8.72 -3.99
N LEU A 15 3.60 -8.71 -5.25
CA LEU A 15 3.09 -7.75 -6.24
C LEU A 15 1.65 -8.17 -6.63
N LEU A 16 0.68 -7.29 -6.39
CA LEU A 16 -0.73 -7.53 -6.70
C LEU A 16 -1.09 -7.08 -8.12
N THR A 17 -0.37 -6.11 -8.67
CA THR A 17 -0.57 -5.57 -10.02
C THR A 17 0.66 -5.86 -10.88
N PRO A 18 0.64 -6.87 -11.77
CA PRO A 18 1.81 -7.24 -12.57
C PRO A 18 2.27 -6.09 -13.47
N GLU A 19 1.32 -5.39 -14.07
CA GLU A 19 1.53 -4.13 -14.78
C GLU A 19 1.10 -2.94 -13.91
N PRO A 20 1.71 -1.74 -14.09
CA PRO A 20 1.24 -0.52 -13.44
C PRO A 20 -0.22 -0.22 -13.79
N VAL A 21 -0.97 0.32 -12.82
CA VAL A 21 -2.39 0.64 -12.98
C VAL A 21 -2.67 2.10 -12.63
N THR A 22 -3.79 2.62 -13.09
CA THR A 22 -4.32 3.90 -12.63
C THR A 22 -5.40 3.64 -11.58
N ILE A 23 -5.32 4.34 -10.44
CA ILE A 23 -6.37 4.36 -9.42
C ILE A 23 -7.01 5.74 -9.40
N SER A 24 -8.32 5.81 -9.59
CA SER A 24 -9.09 7.05 -9.70
C SER A 24 -10.26 7.04 -8.71
N SER A 25 -11.22 7.96 -8.86
CA SER A 25 -12.42 7.98 -8.03
C SER A 25 -13.27 6.71 -8.14
N GLU A 26 -13.07 5.94 -9.22
CA GLU A 26 -13.75 4.68 -9.46
C GLU A 26 -13.06 3.51 -8.77
N TRP A 27 -13.85 2.52 -8.34
CA TRP A 27 -13.31 1.32 -7.72
C TRP A 27 -12.53 0.46 -8.73
N PHE A 28 -11.22 0.38 -8.54
CA PHE A 28 -10.37 -0.59 -9.22
C PHE A 28 -10.33 -1.89 -8.41
N GLU A 29 -10.62 -3.01 -9.07
CA GLU A 29 -10.65 -4.33 -8.45
C GLU A 29 -9.45 -5.18 -8.88
N ILE A 30 -8.72 -5.71 -7.90
CA ILE A 30 -7.60 -6.62 -8.10
C ILE A 30 -8.00 -7.99 -7.56
N ASN A 31 -7.90 -9.01 -8.41
CA ASN A 31 -8.20 -10.40 -8.11
C ASN A 31 -6.93 -11.26 -8.31
N PRO A 32 -6.06 -11.39 -7.30
CA PRO A 32 -4.83 -12.17 -7.43
C PRO A 32 -5.12 -13.63 -7.76
N GLN A 33 -4.29 -14.24 -8.62
CA GLN A 33 -4.44 -15.64 -9.03
C GLN A 33 -4.31 -16.63 -7.86
N LYS A 34 -3.60 -16.24 -6.79
CA LYS A 34 -3.43 -17.02 -5.58
C LYS A 34 -3.81 -16.17 -4.38
N THR A 35 -4.48 -16.80 -3.41
CA THR A 35 -4.78 -16.17 -2.14
C THR A 35 -3.51 -15.85 -1.36
N PHE A 36 -3.56 -14.84 -0.51
CA PHE A 36 -2.47 -14.43 0.38
C PHE A 36 -2.99 -14.22 1.80
N SER A 37 -2.12 -14.26 2.80
CA SER A 37 -2.51 -14.19 4.22
C SER A 37 -1.46 -13.45 5.02
N ALA A 38 -1.87 -12.71 6.05
CA ALA A 38 -0.93 -12.00 6.91
C ALA A 38 -0.09 -12.97 7.75
N ILE A 39 1.21 -12.66 7.91
CA ILE A 39 2.07 -13.40 8.85
C ILE A 39 2.00 -12.76 10.24
N THR A 40 1.91 -11.44 10.29
CA THR A 40 1.69 -10.66 11.51
C THR A 40 0.53 -9.68 11.32
N GLY A 41 -0.02 -9.18 12.42
CA GLY A 41 -1.03 -8.11 12.38
C GLY A 41 -0.52 -6.78 11.81
N GLY A 42 0.78 -6.69 11.49
CA GLY A 42 1.43 -5.55 10.83
C GLY A 42 1.37 -5.58 9.30
N ALA A 43 0.74 -6.61 8.72
CA ALA A 43 0.59 -6.69 7.26
C ALA A 43 -0.14 -5.45 6.71
N ASN A 44 0.26 -5.02 5.51
CA ASN A 44 -0.21 -3.77 4.92
C ASN A 44 -0.26 -3.84 3.39
N ILE A 45 -0.99 -2.91 2.79
CA ILE A 45 -0.90 -2.63 1.36
C ILE A 45 0.07 -1.48 1.16
N ARG A 46 1.03 -1.68 0.26
CA ARG A 46 1.99 -0.65 -0.14
C ARG A 46 1.71 -0.24 -1.57
N ILE A 47 1.51 1.05 -1.80
CA ILE A 47 1.31 1.61 -3.13
C ILE A 47 2.59 2.35 -3.50
N ARG A 48 3.28 1.88 -4.52
CA ARG A 48 4.42 2.59 -5.08
C ARG A 48 3.93 3.69 -6.00
N ILE A 49 4.32 4.93 -5.69
CA ILE A 49 4.01 6.11 -6.49
C ILE A 49 5.19 6.34 -7.45
N PRO A 50 4.94 6.54 -8.76
CA PRO A 50 6.01 6.80 -9.71
C PRO A 50 6.60 8.20 -9.45
N VAL A 51 7.93 8.32 -9.57
CA VAL A 51 8.60 9.61 -9.28
C VAL A 51 8.33 10.65 -10.36
N ASN A 52 7.83 10.23 -11.52
CA ASN A 52 7.46 11.11 -12.62
C ASN A 52 6.12 11.84 -12.39
N ASP A 53 5.35 11.48 -11.35
CA ASP A 53 4.11 12.13 -10.97
C ASP A 53 4.34 13.64 -10.74
N TYR A 54 3.52 14.46 -11.40
CA TYR A 54 3.72 15.91 -11.41
C TYR A 54 3.57 16.55 -10.02
N ARG A 55 2.84 15.91 -9.10
CA ARG A 55 2.66 16.39 -7.72
C ARG A 55 3.92 16.13 -6.91
N ILE A 56 4.55 14.97 -7.11
CA ILE A 56 5.82 14.61 -6.46
C ILE A 56 6.94 15.56 -6.90
N LYS A 57 6.99 15.90 -8.19
CA LYS A 57 7.96 16.88 -8.72
C LYS A 57 7.85 18.27 -8.09
N LYS A 58 6.72 18.63 -7.48
CA LYS A 58 6.50 19.91 -6.81
C LYS A 58 6.98 19.92 -5.36
N ILE A 59 7.35 18.77 -4.79
CA ILE A 59 7.83 18.69 -3.42
C ILE A 59 9.17 19.43 -3.31
N ILE A 60 9.21 20.42 -2.43
CA ILE A 60 10.41 21.20 -2.13
C ILE A 60 11.23 20.40 -1.12
N LYS A 61 12.41 19.96 -1.55
CA LYS A 61 13.27 18.98 -0.86
C LYS A 61 13.85 19.47 0.48
N GLU A 62 13.91 20.79 0.67
CA GLU A 62 14.46 21.44 1.88
C GLU A 62 13.40 21.73 2.96
N LYS A 63 12.13 21.38 2.69
CA LYS A 63 10.99 21.54 3.62
C LYS A 63 10.55 20.21 4.21
N GLU A 64 9.57 20.26 5.12
CA GLU A 64 8.90 19.10 5.71
C GLU A 64 8.24 18.24 4.61
N THR A 65 8.99 17.25 4.12
CA THR A 65 8.57 16.40 2.98
C THR A 65 7.29 15.62 3.32
N PHE A 66 7.16 15.14 4.55
CA PHE A 66 5.99 14.39 4.99
C PHE A 66 4.74 15.28 5.06
N GLU A 67 4.83 16.52 5.54
CA GLU A 67 3.71 17.46 5.53
C GLU A 67 3.25 17.76 4.09
N GLN A 68 4.19 17.92 3.16
CA GLN A 68 3.85 18.09 1.74
C GLN A 68 3.17 16.84 1.16
N LEU A 69 3.63 15.64 1.51
CA LEU A 69 3.00 14.39 1.09
C LEU A 69 1.59 14.21 1.66
N GLU A 70 1.36 14.59 2.93
CA GLU A 70 0.04 14.57 3.57
C GLU A 70 -0.93 15.56 2.90
N ASN A 71 -0.42 16.70 2.43
CA ASN A 71 -1.22 17.66 1.66
C ASN A 71 -1.57 17.14 0.25
N ILE A 72 -0.65 16.40 -0.40
CA ILE A 72 -0.89 15.81 -1.73
C ILE A 72 -1.82 14.60 -1.64
N PHE A 73 -1.61 13.74 -0.64
CA PHE A 73 -2.37 12.53 -0.37
C PHE A 73 -2.92 12.55 1.07
N PRO A 74 -4.00 13.31 1.32
CA PRO A 74 -4.67 13.33 2.61
C PRO A 74 -5.09 11.93 3.07
N LYS A 75 -5.25 11.72 4.37
CA LYS A 75 -5.55 10.40 4.96
C LYS A 75 -6.73 9.65 4.31
N GLU A 76 -7.73 10.39 3.86
CA GLU A 76 -8.98 9.88 3.23
C GLU A 76 -8.92 9.87 1.69
N SER A 77 -7.81 10.30 1.10
CA SER A 77 -7.62 10.38 -0.36
C SER A 77 -7.51 9.01 -1.03
N ILE A 78 -7.25 7.94 -0.26
CA ILE A 78 -7.19 6.57 -0.77
C ILE A 78 -8.03 5.69 0.15
N GLU A 79 -8.99 5.01 -0.45
CA GLU A 79 -9.87 4.06 0.23
C GLU A 79 -9.63 2.67 -0.36
N ALA A 80 -9.42 1.67 0.50
CA ALA A 80 -9.25 0.31 0.05
C ALA A 80 -9.95 -0.71 0.95
N TYR A 81 -10.43 -1.80 0.34
CA TYR A 81 -11.05 -2.93 1.01
C TYR A 81 -10.37 -4.23 0.63
N LEU A 82 -9.88 -4.97 1.62
CA LEU A 82 -9.43 -6.34 1.46
C LEU A 82 -10.58 -7.30 1.77
N TYR A 83 -10.84 -8.19 0.83
CA TYR A 83 -11.85 -9.25 0.96
C TYR A 83 -11.14 -10.59 1.16
N GLY A 84 -11.56 -11.31 2.20
CA GLY A 84 -11.08 -12.64 2.51
C GLY A 84 -12.20 -13.66 2.63
N GLU A 85 -11.79 -14.89 2.93
CA GLU A 85 -12.70 -16.01 3.22
C GLU A 85 -13.68 -15.67 4.36
N ASN A 86 -14.80 -16.40 4.42
CA ASN A 86 -15.86 -16.22 5.42
C ASN A 86 -16.46 -14.81 5.46
N ASN A 87 -16.53 -14.12 4.32
CA ASN A 87 -17.01 -12.74 4.19
C ASN A 87 -16.22 -11.73 5.04
N TYR A 88 -14.97 -12.03 5.38
CA TYR A 88 -14.12 -11.08 6.08
C TYR A 88 -13.80 -9.89 5.17
N ILE A 89 -13.98 -8.67 5.69
CA ILE A 89 -13.69 -7.42 4.99
C ILE A 89 -12.87 -6.53 5.92
N ALA A 90 -11.70 -6.08 5.46
CA ALA A 90 -10.89 -5.08 6.15
C ALA A 90 -10.86 -3.79 5.34
N HIS A 91 -11.30 -2.69 5.95
CA HIS A 91 -11.12 -1.34 5.44
C HIS A 91 -9.70 -0.86 5.76
N LEU A 92 -9.00 -0.34 4.75
CA LEU A 92 -7.63 0.16 4.83
C LEU A 92 -7.60 1.66 4.52
N SER A 93 -6.82 2.40 5.29
CA SER A 93 -6.58 3.84 5.07
C SER A 93 -5.09 4.16 5.19
N ILE A 94 -4.71 5.35 4.72
CA ILE A 94 -3.32 5.81 4.78
C ILE A 94 -2.90 5.92 6.24
N VAL A 95 -1.78 5.29 6.58
CA VAL A 95 -1.13 5.41 7.89
C VAL A 95 0.21 6.12 7.82
N GLY A 96 0.72 6.38 6.62
CA GLY A 96 1.94 7.14 6.40
C GLY A 96 2.59 6.83 5.07
N PHE A 97 3.85 7.27 4.95
CA PHE A 97 4.65 7.16 3.75
C PHE A 97 5.98 6.49 4.07
N ALA A 98 6.48 5.68 3.15
CA ALA A 98 7.86 5.21 3.17
C ALA A 98 8.63 5.91 2.05
N VAL A 99 9.66 6.66 2.42
CA VAL A 99 10.53 7.39 1.50
C VAL A 99 11.94 6.85 1.65
N SER A 100 12.50 6.24 0.60
CA SER A 100 13.87 5.72 0.63
C SER A 100 14.89 6.76 0.19
N ASP A 101 14.47 7.69 -0.65
CA ASP A 101 15.30 8.78 -1.15
C ASP A 101 14.45 10.06 -1.17
N PHE A 102 14.85 11.08 -0.40
CA PHE A 102 14.16 12.38 -0.34
C PHE A 102 14.37 13.24 -1.58
N ASN A 103 15.14 12.74 -2.56
CA ASN A 103 15.37 13.39 -3.83
C ASN A 103 14.39 12.93 -4.93
N PHE A 104 13.60 11.88 -4.68
CA PHE A 104 12.73 11.18 -5.60
C PHE A 104 13.41 10.91 -6.95
N LYS A 105 14.66 10.43 -6.91
CA LYS A 105 15.42 10.12 -8.13
C LYS A 105 15.06 8.75 -8.67
N ASP A 106 14.91 7.80 -7.75
CA ASP A 106 14.74 6.41 -8.12
C ASP A 106 13.28 6.00 -8.15
N GLU A 107 12.97 5.23 -9.18
CA GLU A 107 11.69 4.60 -9.36
C GLU A 107 11.44 3.62 -8.20
N GLY A 108 10.51 3.96 -7.30
CA GLY A 108 10.28 3.23 -6.05
C GLY A 108 10.63 3.99 -4.78
N SER A 109 11.08 5.24 -4.89
CA SER A 109 11.52 6.01 -3.72
C SER A 109 10.40 6.53 -2.83
N LEU A 110 9.15 6.42 -3.27
CA LEU A 110 7.97 6.80 -2.51
C LEU A 110 6.94 5.67 -2.51
N HIS A 111 6.48 5.34 -1.31
CA HIS A 111 5.36 4.45 -1.11
C HIS A 111 4.34 5.04 -0.14
N ILE A 112 3.06 4.84 -0.44
CA ILE A 112 1.96 5.06 0.49
C ILE A 112 1.67 3.74 1.20
N LEU A 113 1.54 3.78 2.53
CA LEU A 113 1.22 2.63 3.36
C LEU A 113 -0.26 2.67 3.76
N LEU A 114 -1.01 1.63 3.41
CA LEU A 114 -2.39 1.45 3.83
C LEU A 114 -2.51 0.31 4.85
N ARG A 115 -3.14 0.59 5.98
CA ARG A 115 -3.40 -0.41 7.04
C ARG A 115 -4.83 -0.28 7.59
N PRO A 116 -5.38 -1.35 8.16
CA PRO A 116 -6.65 -1.25 8.87
C PRO A 116 -6.44 -0.62 10.24
N ALA A 117 -7.52 -0.10 10.82
CA ALA A 117 -7.51 0.42 12.19
C ALA A 117 -7.20 -0.68 13.23
N PHE A 118 -7.50 -1.94 12.90
CA PHE A 118 -7.22 -3.10 13.73
C PHE A 118 -6.23 -4.05 13.03
N PRO A 119 -5.45 -4.83 13.79
CA PRO A 119 -4.49 -5.78 13.21
C PRO A 119 -5.15 -6.78 12.24
N ILE A 120 -4.49 -7.06 11.11
CA ILE A 120 -4.99 -8.05 10.15
C ILE A 120 -4.88 -9.47 10.74
N PRO A 121 -5.96 -10.27 10.72
CA PRO A 121 -5.91 -11.65 11.19
C PRO A 121 -4.99 -12.51 10.31
N THR A 122 -4.15 -13.34 10.94
CA THR A 122 -3.16 -14.17 10.27
C THR A 122 -3.72 -15.49 9.74
N ASN A 123 -4.94 -15.85 10.14
CA ASN A 123 -5.66 -17.05 9.71
C ASN A 123 -6.69 -16.79 8.60
N VAL A 124 -6.75 -15.58 8.05
CA VAL A 124 -7.62 -15.23 6.92
C VAL A 124 -6.83 -15.23 5.63
N LYS A 125 -7.38 -15.89 4.61
CA LYS A 125 -6.89 -15.81 3.24
C LYS A 125 -7.67 -14.76 2.48
N PHE A 126 -6.94 -13.82 1.90
CA PHE A 126 -7.45 -12.75 1.06
C PHE A 126 -7.35 -13.13 -0.41
N ASN A 127 -8.37 -12.78 -1.17
CA ASN A 127 -8.46 -13.12 -2.59
C ASN A 127 -8.86 -11.93 -3.48
N ARG A 128 -9.22 -10.79 -2.89
CA ARG A 128 -9.62 -9.60 -3.63
C ARG A 128 -9.27 -8.33 -2.87
N LEU A 129 -8.82 -7.32 -3.61
CA LEU A 129 -8.59 -5.96 -3.14
C LEU A 129 -9.40 -5.01 -4.01
N LYS A 130 -10.20 -4.14 -3.39
CA LYS A 130 -10.77 -2.97 -4.06
C LYS A 130 -10.05 -1.73 -3.59
N ILE A 131 -9.73 -0.83 -4.50
CA ILE A 131 -9.04 0.42 -4.19
C ILE A 131 -9.57 1.54 -5.09
N LYS A 132 -9.70 2.74 -4.53
CA LYS A 132 -9.94 3.98 -5.27
C LYS A 132 -9.13 5.11 -4.65
N SER A 133 -8.92 6.19 -5.39
CA SER A 133 -8.23 7.37 -4.91
C SER A 133 -8.82 8.66 -5.47
N ASN A 134 -8.85 9.69 -4.63
CA ASN A 134 -9.08 11.07 -5.03
C ASN A 134 -8.04 11.94 -4.32
N PRO A 135 -6.99 12.41 -5.01
CA PRO A 135 -6.89 12.55 -6.47
C PRO A 135 -6.48 11.28 -7.23
N GLU A 136 -6.74 11.22 -8.55
CA GLU A 136 -6.29 10.10 -9.41
C GLU A 136 -4.76 9.93 -9.38
N ILE A 137 -4.29 8.69 -9.40
CA ILE A 137 -2.86 8.34 -9.41
C ILE A 137 -2.59 7.33 -10.52
N GLU A 138 -1.80 7.75 -11.51
CA GLU A 138 -1.45 6.95 -12.66
C GLU A 138 -0.20 6.09 -12.40
N ASN A 139 -0.06 4.99 -13.15
CA ASN A 139 1.15 4.16 -13.20
C ASN A 139 1.64 3.66 -11.82
N VAL A 140 0.72 3.35 -10.90
CA VAL A 140 1.07 2.82 -9.59
C VAL A 140 1.27 1.31 -9.63
N LYS A 141 2.14 0.81 -8.75
CA LYS A 141 2.24 -0.63 -8.46
C LYS A 141 1.76 -0.88 -7.03
N ILE A 142 0.91 -1.88 -6.87
CA ILE A 142 0.29 -2.21 -5.58
C ILE A 142 0.87 -3.53 -5.09
N TYR A 143 1.31 -3.52 -3.82
CA TYR A 143 1.96 -4.63 -3.18
C TYR A 143 1.23 -4.98 -1.89
N TRP A 144 1.25 -6.26 -1.55
CA TRP A 144 0.94 -6.77 -0.24
C TRP A 144 2.24 -7.07 0.51
N GLU A 145 2.39 -6.49 1.69
CA GLU A 145 3.51 -6.74 2.58
C GLU A 145 3.02 -7.56 3.78
N ASN A 146 3.51 -8.79 3.90
CA ASN A 146 2.99 -9.80 4.84
C ASN A 146 3.29 -9.51 6.32
N CYS A 147 4.18 -8.56 6.61
CA CYS A 147 4.58 -8.19 7.97
C CYS A 147 5.16 -6.77 7.98
N SER A 148 4.92 -6.05 9.07
CA SER A 148 5.77 -4.93 9.47
C SER A 148 6.40 -5.28 10.82
N LEU A 149 7.63 -4.82 11.05
CA LEU A 149 8.27 -4.83 12.36
C LEU A 149 7.71 -3.69 13.22
#